data_AF-A0AA47E105-F1
#
_entry.id   AF-A0AA47E105-F1
#
_cell.length_a   1.000
_cell.length_b   1.000
_cell.length_c   1.000
_cell.angle_alpha   90.00
_cell.angle_beta   90.00
_cell.angle_gamma   90.00
#
_symmetry.space_group_name_H-M   'P 1'
#
loop_
_entity.id
_entity.type
_entity.pdbx_description
1 polymer ?
#
loop_
_entity_poly.entity_id
_entity_poly.type
_entity_poly.pdbx_seq_one_letter_code
_entity_poly.pdbx_strand_id
1 'polypeptide(L)'
;MAPARIGAQQGFSLLEAIVALVILAGSCMALFAWINGSLVQLQRAELYVEAGPAIASAAQYLKTVDLTQRPEGTFQSGRVTVDWTAKPIELDVSRPAAYGGSNFLLSLFQVSLTAHTPDRSLPSLQTRIVNYRLKPGLPDPNDGL
;
A
#
# COMPACT_ATOMS: atom_id res chain seq x y z
N MET A 1 -30.77 49.21 -56.90
CA MET A 1 -31.21 47.96 -56.24
C MET A 1 -30.13 46.92 -56.51
N ALA A 2 -29.26 46.68 -55.53
CA ALA A 2 -28.09 45.81 -55.68
C ALA A 2 -28.48 44.33 -55.50
N PRO A 3 -27.95 43.39 -56.30
CA PRO A 3 -28.28 41.98 -56.13
C PRO A 3 -27.63 41.45 -54.85
N ALA A 4 -28.46 40.86 -53.98
CA ALA A 4 -28.00 40.12 -52.82
C ALA A 4 -27.15 38.94 -53.30
N ARG A 5 -25.85 38.98 -52.98
CA ARG A 5 -24.95 37.83 -53.18
C ARG A 5 -25.37 36.75 -52.19
N ILE A 6 -26.03 35.71 -52.71
CA ILE A 6 -26.26 34.48 -51.96
C ILE A 6 -24.86 33.91 -51.68
N GLY A 7 -24.45 33.95 -50.41
CA GLY A 7 -23.18 33.39 -49.96
C GLY A 7 -23.10 31.94 -50.41
N ALA A 8 -22.07 31.60 -51.17
CA ALA A 8 -21.83 30.25 -51.63
C ALA A 8 -21.81 29.32 -50.41
N GLN A 9 -22.70 28.33 -50.39
CA GLN A 9 -22.57 27.20 -49.48
C GLN A 9 -21.22 26.54 -49.80
N GLN A 10 -20.23 26.74 -48.92
CA GLN A 10 -18.96 26.04 -48.99
C GLN A 10 -19.26 24.57 -48.67
N GLY A 11 -19.41 23.77 -49.72
CA GLY A 11 -19.56 22.33 -49.59
C GLY A 11 -18.36 21.76 -48.84
N PHE A 12 -18.64 20.91 -47.85
CA PHE A 12 -17.63 20.20 -47.05
C PHE A 12 -16.62 19.54 -48.00
N SER A 13 -15.38 20.04 -48.00
CA SER A 13 -14.36 19.52 -48.89
C SER A 13 -14.02 18.08 -48.50
N LEU A 14 -13.76 17.22 -49.48
CA LEU A 14 -13.31 15.84 -49.23
C LEU A 14 -12.04 15.82 -48.34
N LEU A 15 -11.16 16.80 -48.49
CA LEU A 15 -9.99 16.98 -47.64
C LEU A 15 -10.41 17.24 -46.17
N GLU A 16 -11.40 18.09 -45.97
CA GLU A 16 -11.89 18.50 -44.65
C GLU A 16 -12.59 17.35 -43.93
N ALA A 17 -13.33 16.52 -44.67
CA ALA A 17 -13.90 15.28 -44.13
C ALA A 17 -12.82 14.29 -43.66
N ILE A 18 -11.74 14.13 -44.43
CA ILE A 18 -10.61 13.27 -44.03
C ILE A 18 -9.90 13.85 -42.81
N VAL A 19 -9.63 15.15 -42.79
CA VAL A 19 -9.01 15.82 -41.64
C VAL A 19 -9.86 15.66 -40.38
N ALA A 20 -11.17 15.91 -40.47
CA ALA A 20 -12.09 15.73 -39.36
C ALA A 20 -12.10 14.29 -38.86
N LEU A 21 -12.09 13.31 -39.77
CA LEU A 21 -12.07 11.89 -39.41
C LEU A 21 -10.74 11.47 -38.77
N VAL A 22 -9.61 12.03 -39.22
CA VAL A 22 -8.29 11.82 -38.60
C VAL A 22 -8.22 12.43 -37.20
N ILE A 23 -8.72 13.66 -37.02
CA ILE A 23 -8.78 14.30 -35.71
C ILE A 23 -9.67 13.48 -34.77
N LEU A 24 -10.87 13.10 -35.23
CA LEU A 24 -11.80 12.28 -34.47
C LEU A 24 -11.17 10.95 -34.08
N ALA A 25 -10.55 10.24 -35.03
CA ALA A 25 -9.89 8.97 -34.77
C ALA A 25 -8.74 9.14 -33.75
N GLY A 26 -7.92 10.18 -33.89
CA GLY A 26 -6.85 10.48 -32.92
C GLY A 26 -7.39 10.78 -31.53
N SER A 27 -8.46 11.58 -31.42
CA SER A 27 -9.12 11.86 -30.14
C SER A 27 -9.71 10.60 -29.51
N CYS A 28 -10.37 9.73 -30.29
CA CYS A 28 -10.88 8.44 -29.81
C CYS A 28 -9.75 7.55 -29.30
N MET A 29 -8.63 7.43 -30.02
CA MET A 29 -7.48 6.64 -29.58
C MET A 29 -6.91 7.16 -28.25
N ALA A 30 -6.76 8.48 -28.11
CA ALA A 30 -6.30 9.09 -26.87
C ALA A 30 -7.25 8.82 -25.69
N LEU A 31 -8.57 8.94 -25.93
CA LEU A 31 -9.59 8.65 -24.93
C LEU A 31 -9.56 7.18 -24.49
N PHE A 32 -9.46 6.24 -25.44
CA PHE A 32 -9.35 4.81 -25.14
C PHE A 32 -8.08 4.48 -24.36
N ALA A 33 -6.95 5.07 -24.73
CA ALA A 33 -5.70 4.89 -23.99
C ALA A 33 -5.84 5.40 -22.54
N TRP A 34 -6.49 6.55 -22.35
CA TRP A 34 -6.74 7.10 -21.03
C TRP A 34 -7.66 6.20 -20.18
N ILE A 35 -8.78 5.72 -20.75
CA ILE A 35 -9.71 4.80 -20.06
C ILE A 35 -9.00 3.52 -19.62
N ASN A 36 -8.21 2.91 -20.51
CA ASN A 36 -7.44 1.72 -20.16
C ASN A 36 -6.45 2.00 -19.03
N GLY A 37 -5.79 3.16 -19.06
CA GLY A 37 -4.93 3.61 -17.96
C GLY A 37 -5.68 3.72 -16.63
N SER A 38 -6.87 4.32 -16.65
CA SER A 38 -7.72 4.46 -15.45
C SER A 38 -8.19 3.12 -14.90
N LEU A 39 -8.57 2.17 -15.76
CA LEU A 39 -8.98 0.84 -15.33
C LEU A 39 -7.84 0.07 -14.67
N VAL A 40 -6.62 0.14 -15.22
CA VAL A 40 -5.43 -0.49 -14.60
C VAL A 40 -5.12 0.12 -13.24
N GLN A 41 -5.27 1.45 -13.09
CA GLN A 41 -5.10 2.10 -11.79
C GLN A 41 -6.16 1.69 -10.78
N LEU A 42 -7.43 1.58 -11.21
CA LEU A 42 -8.52 1.13 -10.37
C LEU A 42 -8.29 -0.28 -9.84
N GLN A 43 -7.91 -1.23 -10.71
CA GLN A 43 -7.57 -2.59 -10.31
C GLN A 43 -6.42 -2.65 -9.30
N ARG A 44 -5.43 -1.75 -9.42
CA ARG A 44 -4.36 -1.64 -8.43
C ARG A 44 -4.89 -1.12 -7.10
N ALA A 45 -5.74 -0.10 -7.13
CA ALA A 45 -6.32 0.49 -5.92
C ALA A 45 -7.19 -0.51 -5.15
N GLU A 46 -8.03 -1.29 -5.84
CA GLU A 46 -8.87 -2.33 -5.23
C GLU A 46 -8.06 -3.34 -4.41
N LEU A 47 -6.90 -3.78 -4.93
CA LEU A 47 -6.01 -4.69 -4.21
C LEU A 47 -5.47 -4.09 -2.90
N TYR A 48 -5.15 -2.79 -2.89
CA TYR A 48 -4.72 -2.10 -1.66
C TYR A 48 -5.87 -1.92 -0.67
N VAL A 49 -7.10 -1.73 -1.14
CA VAL A 49 -8.29 -1.64 -0.28
C VAL A 49 -8.56 -2.98 0.40
N GLU A 50 -8.42 -4.11 -0.30
CA GLU A 50 -8.61 -5.44 0.28
C GLU A 50 -7.47 -5.82 1.26
N ALA A 51 -6.21 -5.53 0.90
CA ALA A 51 -5.06 -5.89 1.73
C ALA A 51 -4.81 -4.95 2.92
N GLY A 52 -5.28 -3.69 2.85
CA GLY A 52 -5.05 -2.69 3.88
C GLY A 52 -5.43 -3.14 5.30
N PRO A 53 -6.66 -3.65 5.52
CA PRO A 53 -7.07 -4.18 6.82
C PRO A 53 -6.23 -5.37 7.29
N ALA A 54 -5.82 -6.26 6.38
CA ALA A 54 -4.98 -7.41 6.70
C ALA A 54 -3.57 -6.99 7.14
N ILE A 55 -2.97 -6.02 6.45
CA ILE A 55 -1.66 -5.44 6.81
C ILE A 55 -1.74 -4.74 8.16
N ALA A 56 -2.80 -3.95 8.41
CA ALA A 56 -3.01 -3.27 9.69
C ALA A 56 -3.17 -4.29 10.84
N SER A 57 -3.92 -5.36 10.62
CA SER A 57 -4.12 -6.44 11.58
C SER A 57 -2.82 -7.20 11.86
N ALA A 58 -2.06 -7.52 10.81
CA ALA A 58 -0.73 -8.13 10.94
C ALA A 58 0.21 -7.24 11.76
N ALA A 59 0.26 -5.94 11.47
CA ALA A 59 1.10 -4.98 12.20
C ALA A 59 0.72 -4.89 13.69
N GLN A 60 -0.58 -5.00 14.02
CA GLN A 60 -1.04 -5.03 15.41
C GLN A 60 -0.71 -6.36 16.10
N TYR A 61 -0.90 -7.49 15.41
CA TYR A 61 -0.51 -8.80 15.90
C TYR A 61 0.99 -8.87 16.22
N LEU A 62 1.84 -8.31 15.36
CA LEU A 62 3.29 -8.29 15.55
C LEU A 62 3.76 -7.49 16.77
N LYS A 63 2.92 -6.62 17.35
CA LYS A 63 3.23 -5.99 18.64
C LYS A 63 3.15 -6.96 19.81
N THR A 64 2.36 -8.03 19.67
CA THR A 64 2.18 -9.08 20.69
C THR A 64 3.12 -10.27 20.51
N VAL A 65 3.72 -10.42 19.33
CA VAL A 65 4.68 -11.47 19.04
C VAL A 65 6.06 -11.05 19.56
N ASP A 66 6.76 -11.98 20.22
CA ASP A 66 8.17 -11.81 20.53
C ASP A 66 9.00 -11.97 19.25
N LEU A 67 9.36 -10.83 18.64
CA LEU A 67 10.13 -10.77 17.39
C LEU A 67 11.58 -11.19 17.57
N THR A 68 12.09 -11.32 18.80
CA THR A 68 13.42 -11.91 19.03
C THR A 68 13.40 -13.43 18.83
N GLN A 69 12.30 -14.08 19.19
CA GLN A 69 12.14 -15.54 19.06
C GLN A 69 11.54 -15.96 17.71
N ARG A 70 10.64 -15.13 17.17
CA ARG A 70 9.95 -15.39 15.90
C ARG A 70 10.15 -14.21 14.94
N PRO A 71 11.32 -14.13 14.29
CA PRO A 71 11.62 -13.03 13.37
C PRO A 71 10.82 -13.12 12.06
N GLU A 72 10.34 -14.31 11.69
CA GLU A 72 9.58 -14.53 10.46
C GLU A 72 8.30 -15.32 10.73
N GLY A 73 7.36 -15.21 9.81
CA GLY A 73 6.13 -15.99 9.81
C GLY A 73 5.06 -15.39 8.91
N THR A 74 3.84 -15.92 9.06
CA THR A 74 2.72 -15.64 8.18
C THR A 74 1.43 -15.35 8.96
N PHE A 75 0.72 -14.28 8.59
CA PHE A 75 -0.52 -13.86 9.22
C PHE A 75 -1.64 -13.93 8.17
N GLN A 76 -2.70 -14.66 8.47
CA GLN A 76 -3.83 -14.79 7.56
C GLN A 76 -5.02 -13.98 8.05
N SER A 77 -5.59 -13.17 7.16
CA SER A 77 -6.83 -12.42 7.40
C SER A 77 -7.75 -12.58 6.20
N GLY A 78 -8.72 -13.49 6.32
CA GLY A 78 -9.61 -13.85 5.21
C GLY A 78 -8.83 -14.48 4.06
N ARG A 79 -8.92 -13.87 2.86
CA ARG A 79 -8.23 -14.33 1.64
C ARG A 79 -6.82 -13.74 1.47
N VAL A 80 -6.45 -12.77 2.30
CA VAL A 80 -5.15 -12.12 2.24
C VAL A 80 -4.24 -12.75 3.27
N THR A 81 -3.07 -13.16 2.81
CA THR A 81 -1.98 -13.65 3.64
C THR A 81 -0.90 -12.57 3.69
N VAL A 82 -0.29 -12.35 4.85
CA VAL A 82 0.76 -11.37 5.06
C VAL A 82 1.96 -12.09 5.64
N ASP A 83 3.00 -12.25 4.82
CA ASP A 83 4.28 -12.75 5.28
C ASP A 83 5.08 -11.61 5.90
N TRP A 84 5.73 -11.86 7.03
CA TRP A 84 6.59 -10.89 7.67
C TRP A 84 8.00 -11.42 7.87
N THR A 85 8.95 -10.50 7.81
CA THR A 85 10.34 -10.73 8.23
C THR A 85 10.83 -9.54 9.04
N ALA A 86 11.35 -9.79 10.23
CA ALA A 86 11.81 -8.81 11.18
C ALA A 86 13.34 -8.86 11.28
N LYS A 87 13.96 -7.68 11.21
CA LYS A 87 15.40 -7.49 11.43
C LYS A 87 15.60 -6.54 12.60
N PRO A 88 16.39 -6.91 13.62
CA PRO A 88 16.65 -6.01 14.74
C PRO A 88 17.46 -4.80 14.27
N ILE A 89 17.02 -3.60 14.68
CA ILE A 89 17.78 -2.35 14.54
C ILE A 89 18.50 -2.07 15.86
N GLU A 90 17.76 -2.15 16.97
CA GLU A 90 18.28 -1.98 18.33
C GLU A 90 17.67 -3.05 19.24
N LEU A 91 18.46 -3.56 20.18
CA LEU A 91 18.05 -4.64 21.08
C LEU A 91 18.28 -4.23 22.53
N ASP A 92 17.33 -4.63 23.37
CA ASP A 92 17.42 -4.60 24.84
C ASP A 92 17.80 -3.23 25.44
N VAL A 93 17.30 -2.16 24.84
CA VAL A 93 17.48 -0.79 25.33
C VAL A 93 16.61 -0.57 26.57
N SER A 94 17.22 -0.07 27.64
CA SER A 94 16.52 0.29 28.88
C SER A 94 16.95 1.67 29.34
N ARG A 95 16.02 2.39 29.98
CA ARG A 95 16.36 3.61 30.70
C ARG A 95 17.44 3.35 31.77
N PRO A 96 18.48 4.19 31.88
CA PRO A 96 19.50 4.06 32.92
C PRO A 96 18.93 4.22 34.33
N ALA A 97 19.52 3.52 35.31
CA ALA A 97 19.09 3.56 36.71
C ALA A 97 19.14 4.99 37.31
N ALA A 98 20.08 5.83 36.86
CA ALA A 98 20.20 7.23 37.29
C ALA A 98 18.95 8.09 36.99
N TYR A 99 18.09 7.65 36.08
CA TYR A 99 16.86 8.36 35.69
C TYR A 99 15.58 7.59 36.10
N GLY A 100 15.67 6.80 37.16
CA GLY A 100 14.54 6.03 37.70
C GLY A 100 14.37 4.63 37.10
N GLY A 101 15.24 4.20 36.18
CA GLY A 101 15.23 2.85 35.61
C GLY A 101 13.96 2.50 34.82
N SER A 102 13.92 1.29 34.27
CA SER A 102 12.76 0.68 33.63
C SER A 102 12.80 -0.81 33.93
N ASN A 103 11.63 -1.43 34.18
CA ASN A 103 11.49 -2.88 34.32
C ASN A 103 11.41 -3.59 32.96
N PHE A 104 11.33 -2.83 31.87
CA PHE A 104 11.22 -3.34 30.51
C PHE A 104 12.49 -3.05 29.71
N LEU A 105 12.87 -4.02 28.88
CA LEU A 105 13.80 -3.92 27.79
C LEU A 105 13.01 -3.66 26.51
N LEU A 106 13.41 -2.65 25.73
CA LEU A 106 12.81 -2.26 24.48
C LEU A 106 13.71 -2.69 23.33
N SER A 107 13.10 -3.30 22.31
CA SER A 107 13.79 -3.72 21.10
C SER A 107 13.06 -3.14 19.88
N LEU A 108 13.81 -2.53 18.98
CA LEU A 108 13.30 -1.94 17.75
C LEU A 108 13.63 -2.84 16.56
N PHE A 109 12.59 -3.21 15.81
CA PHE A 109 12.72 -4.05 14.62
C PHE A 109 12.28 -3.29 13.37
N GLN A 110 13.02 -3.49 12.29
CA GLN A 110 12.53 -3.22 10.94
C GLN A 110 11.80 -4.45 10.44
N VAL A 111 10.53 -4.30 10.12
CA VAL A 111 9.68 -5.40 9.64
C VAL A 111 9.29 -5.15 8.20
N SER A 112 9.52 -6.14 7.35
CA SER A 112 9.04 -6.16 5.97
C SER A 112 7.81 -7.03 5.90
N LEU A 113 6.70 -6.45 5.44
CA LEU A 113 5.39 -7.09 5.31
C LEU A 113 5.10 -7.26 3.82
N THR A 114 4.82 -8.48 3.40
CA THR A 114 4.45 -8.79 2.02
C THR A 114 3.06 -9.40 2.03
N ALA A 115 2.07 -8.60 1.63
CA ALA A 115 0.71 -9.07 1.50
C ALA A 115 0.52 -9.74 0.14
N HIS A 116 -0.15 -10.89 0.12
CA HIS A 116 -0.43 -11.63 -1.09
C HIS A 116 -1.79 -12.31 -0.97
N THR A 117 -2.51 -12.31 -2.08
CA THR A 117 -3.67 -13.15 -2.33
C THR A 117 -3.22 -14.34 -3.20
N PRO A 118 -4.04 -15.40 -3.36
CA PRO A 118 -3.70 -16.54 -4.22
C PRO A 118 -3.30 -16.14 -5.65
N ASP A 119 -3.88 -15.03 -6.15
CA ASP A 119 -3.74 -14.60 -7.53
C ASP A 119 -2.69 -13.49 -7.71
N ARG A 120 -2.30 -12.78 -6.64
CA ARG A 120 -1.44 -11.60 -6.76
C ARG A 120 -0.72 -11.22 -5.47
N SER A 121 0.54 -10.83 -5.57
CA SER A 121 1.32 -10.26 -4.47
C SER A 121 1.42 -8.75 -4.56
N LEU A 122 1.28 -8.06 -3.43
CA LEU A 122 1.60 -6.66 -3.28
C LEU A 122 3.10 -6.47 -3.03
N PRO A 123 3.66 -5.30 -3.39
CA PRO A 123 5.04 -4.97 -3.05
C PRO A 123 5.23 -4.99 -1.53
N SER A 124 6.45 -5.34 -1.11
CA SER A 124 6.79 -5.37 0.32
C SER A 124 6.72 -3.96 0.93
N LEU A 125 6.01 -3.86 2.05
CA LEU A 125 5.92 -2.67 2.87
C LEU A 125 6.91 -2.78 4.03
N GLN A 126 7.73 -1.76 4.22
CA GLN A 126 8.62 -1.69 5.38
C GLN A 126 8.00 -0.84 6.48
N THR A 127 8.05 -1.34 7.70
CA THR A 127 7.60 -0.62 8.89
C THR A 127 8.57 -0.85 10.05
N ARG A 128 8.41 -0.08 11.12
CA ARG A 128 9.17 -0.24 12.36
C ARG A 128 8.24 -0.62 13.49
N ILE A 129 8.60 -1.68 14.21
CA ILE A 129 7.83 -2.18 15.34
C ILE A 129 8.73 -2.21 16.57
N VAL A 130 8.21 -1.68 17.67
CA VAL A 130 8.83 -1.77 18.99
C VAL A 130 8.20 -2.95 19.72
N ASN A 131 9.03 -3.86 20.19
CA ASN A 131 8.62 -4.94 21.08
C ASN A 131 9.27 -4.72 22.45
N TYR A 132 8.57 -5.12 23.51
CA TYR A 132 9.07 -4.97 24.87
C TYR A 132 9.05 -6.32 25.58
N ARG A 133 10.03 -6.53 26.45
CA ARG A 133 10.11 -7.69 27.34
C ARG A 133 10.49 -7.23 28.74
N LEU A 134 10.06 -7.96 29.75
CA LEU A 134 10.50 -7.69 31.12
C LEU A 134 12.00 -7.99 31.26
N LYS A 135 12.66 -7.21 32.11
CA LYS A 135 14.03 -7.51 32.51
C LYS A 135 14.07 -8.86 33.21
N PRO A 136 15.09 -9.70 32.92
CA PRO A 136 15.24 -10.98 33.60
C PRO A 136 15.30 -10.79 35.12
N GLY A 137 14.53 -11.58 35.86
CA GLY A 137 14.55 -11.58 37.33
C GLY A 137 13.51 -10.70 38.03
N LEU A 138 12.59 -10.06 37.31
CA LEU A 138 11.39 -9.44 37.91
C LEU A 138 10.17 -10.35 37.78
N PRO A 139 9.27 -10.39 38.79
CA PRO A 139 8.00 -11.12 38.69
C PRO A 139 7.12 -10.51 37.59
N ASP A 140 6.37 -11.38 36.89
CA ASP A 140 5.46 -10.94 35.83
C ASP A 140 4.36 -10.06 36.47
N PRO A 141 4.13 -8.83 35.99
CA PRO A 141 3.07 -7.98 36.52
C PRO A 141 1.66 -8.60 36.40
N ASN A 142 1.48 -9.65 35.58
CA ASN A 142 0.23 -10.39 35.46
C ASN A 142 0.05 -11.56 36.46
N ASP A 143 1.07 -11.92 37.25
CA ASP A 143 0.99 -13.00 38.25
C ASP A 143 0.24 -12.61 39.54
N GLY A 144 -0.41 -11.44 39.57
CA GLY A 144 -1.04 -10.87 40.77
C GLY A 144 -2.50 -10.42 40.62
N LEU A 145 -3.23 -10.89 39.60
CA LEU A 145 -4.68 -10.65 39.43
C LEU A 145 -5.48 -11.96 39.49
#